data_AF-A0A9D6W5C9-F1
#
_entry.id   AF-A0A9D6W5C9-F1
#
_cell.length_a   1.000
_cell.length_b   1.000
_cell.length_c   1.000
_cell.angle_alpha   90.00
_cell.angle_beta   90.00
_cell.angle_gamma   90.00
#
_symmetry.space_group_name_H-M   'P 1'
#
loop_
_entity.id
_entity.type
_entity.pdbx_description
1 polymer ?
#
loop_
_entity_poly.entity_id
_entity_poly.type
_entity_poly.pdbx_seq_one_letter_code
_entity_poly.pdbx_strand_id
1 'polypeptide(L)' 'KIFEPLQTQWKKGYGLGLAFCRNAIAEHGGNLTVGRREGGGGEFRIEIPVVRGKEGG' A
#
# COMPACT_ATOMS: atom_id res chain seq x y z
N LYS A 1 -8.69 1.98 12.58
CA LYS A 1 -7.26 2.36 12.40
C LYS A 1 -6.50 1.12 11.95
N ILE A 2 -6.00 1.06 10.70
CA ILE A 2 -5.37 -0.13 10.08
C ILE A 2 -3.84 0.06 9.94
N PHE A 3 -3.34 1.26 10.26
CA PHE A 3 -1.94 1.66 10.02
C PHE A 3 -1.08 1.72 11.30
N GLU A 4 -1.59 1.22 12.43
CA GLU A 4 -0.77 1.06 13.63
C GLU A 4 0.01 -0.25 13.52
N PRO A 5 1.35 -0.21 13.67
CA PRO A 5 2.14 -1.43 13.65
C PRO A 5 1.68 -2.33 14.81
N LEU A 6 1.54 -3.63 14.53
CA LEU A 6 1.21 -4.73 15.46
C LEU A 6 -0.27 -5.15 15.63
N GLN A 7 -1.25 -4.64 14.87
CA GLN A 7 -2.63 -5.13 14.98
C GLN A 7 -3.12 -5.94 13.77
N THR A 8 -2.58 -7.14 13.56
CA THR A 8 -3.26 -8.16 12.74
C THR A 8 -3.19 -9.54 13.36
N GLN A 9 -4.36 -10.09 13.70
CA GLN A 9 -4.56 -11.40 14.35
C GLN A 9 -4.56 -12.58 13.36
N TRP A 10 -3.96 -12.42 12.19
CA TRP A 10 -4.04 -13.43 11.13
C TRP A 10 -2.92 -14.46 11.29
N LYS A 11 -3.33 -15.71 11.58
CA LYS A 11 -2.50 -16.92 11.71
C LYS A 11 -1.68 -17.23 10.44
N LYS A 12 -0.65 -16.41 10.09
CA LYS A 12 0.56 -16.80 9.32
C LYS A 12 1.50 -15.66 8.92
N GLY A 13 1.21 -14.40 9.24
CA GLY A 13 2.11 -13.29 8.90
C GLY A 13 2.04 -12.18 9.94
N TYR A 14 3.19 -11.67 10.37
CA TYR A 14 3.36 -10.65 11.41
C TYR A 14 2.79 -9.26 11.06
N GLY A 15 1.86 -9.13 10.11
CA GLY A 15 1.37 -7.84 9.60
C GLY A 15 2.41 -7.05 8.82
N LEU A 16 3.55 -7.66 8.50
CA LEU A 16 4.70 -6.99 7.87
C LEU A 16 4.52 -6.72 6.37
N GLY A 17 3.71 -7.53 5.67
CA GLY A 17 3.56 -7.42 4.22
C GLY A 17 3.03 -6.06 3.77
N LEU A 18 1.95 -5.58 4.40
CA LEU A 18 1.38 -4.26 4.10
C LEU A 18 2.27 -3.11 4.58
N ALA A 19 3.00 -3.30 5.69
CA ALA A 19 3.98 -2.33 6.16
C ALA A 19 5.14 -2.18 5.16
N PHE A 20 5.64 -3.29 4.62
CA PHE A 20 6.66 -3.28 3.57
C PHE A 20 6.14 -2.61 2.29
N CYS A 21 4.94 -2.98 1.82
CA CYS A 21 4.34 -2.33 0.66
C CYS A 21 4.19 -0.82 0.87
N ARG A 22 3.74 -0.38 2.05
CA ARG A 22 3.61 1.04 2.36
C ARG A 22 4.95 1.77 2.30
N ASN A 23 6.01 1.17 2.84
CA ASN A 23 7.35 1.75 2.80
C ASN A 23 7.87 1.85 1.36
N ALA A 24 7.81 0.74 0.61
CA ALA A 24 8.25 0.71 -0.79
C ALA A 24 7.49 1.75 -1.62
N ILE A 25 6.16 1.83 -1.51
CA ILE A 25 5.35 2.81 -2.24
C ILE A 25 5.73 4.25 -1.85
N ALA A 26 5.94 4.52 -0.56
CA ALA A 26 6.35 5.85 -0.08
C ALA A 26 7.75 6.25 -0.58
N GLU A 27 8.69 5.31 -0.64
CA GLU A 27 10.03 5.53 -1.23
C GLU A 27 9.96 5.90 -2.72
N HIS A 28 8.93 5.41 -3.43
CA HIS A 28 8.65 5.78 -4.82
C HIS A 28 7.83 7.08 -4.95
N GLY A 29 7.61 7.82 -3.86
CA GLY A 29 6.79 9.04 -3.84
C GLY A 29 5.29 8.78 -4.02
N GLY A 30 4.87 7.54 -3.85
CA GLY A 30 3.48 7.12 -3.97
C GLY A 30 2.71 7.07 -2.65
N ASN A 31 1.47 6.60 -2.72
CA ASN A 31 0.57 6.44 -1.58
C ASN A 31 -0.19 5.10 -1.63
N LEU A 32 -0.52 4.55 -0.46
CA LEU A 32 -1.35 3.35 -0.28
C LEU A 32 -2.53 3.65 0.64
N THR A 33 -3.75 3.45 0.15
CA THR A 33 -4.99 3.59 0.93
C THR A 33 -5.73 2.27 1.01
N VAL A 34 -6.47 2.09 2.11
CA VAL A 34 -7.27 0.88 2.38
C VAL A 34 -8.70 1.31 2.67
N GLY A 35 -9.64 0.75 1.91
CA GLY A 35 -11.06 1.04 2.00
C GLY A 35 -11.90 -0.23 2.06
N ARG A 36 -13.22 -0.05 2.20
CA ARG A 36 -14.21 -1.11 2.05
C ARG A 36 -14.82 -1.00 0.65
N ARG A 37 -15.00 -2.14 -0.03
CA ARG A 37 -15.70 -2.21 -1.32
C ARG A 37 -17.18 -2.50 -1.11
N GLU A 38 -18.04 -1.94 -1.96
CA GLU A 38 -19.45 -2.34 -2.01
C GLU A 38 -19.56 -3.83 -2.42
N GLY A 39 -20.27 -4.61 -1.60
CA GLY A 39 -20.29 -6.07 -1.70
C GLY A 39 -19.35 -6.81 -0.74
N GLY A 40 -18.61 -6.08 0.11
CA GLY A 40 -17.75 -6.65 1.14
C GLY A 40 -16.29 -6.82 0.71
N GLY A 41 -15.45 -7.28 1.64
CA GLY A 41 -14.00 -7.36 1.46
C GLY A 41 -13.27 -6.03 1.67
N GLY A 42 -11.96 -6.03 1.39
CA GLY A 42 -11.09 -4.86 1.46
C GLY A 42 -10.66 -4.40 0.08
N GLU A 43 -10.66 -3.09 -0.14
CA GLU A 43 -10.06 -2.43 -1.31
C GLU A 43 -8.70 -1.85 -0.89
N PHE A 44 -7.68 -2.08 -1.72
CA PHE A 44 -6.37 -1.43 -1.59
C PHE A 44 -6.13 -0.59 -2.85
N ARG A 45 -5.85 0.70 -2.69
CA ARG A 45 -5.56 1.61 -3.80
C ARG A 45 -4.13 2.14 -3.66
N ILE A 46 -3.35 1.97 -4.73
CA ILE A 46 -1.95 2.38 -4.83
C ILE A 46 -1.85 3.48 -5.89
N GLU A 47 -1.18 4.57 -5.56
CA GLU A 47 -0.95 5.71 -6.44
C GLU A 47 0.55 5.96 -6.51
N ILE A 48 1.14 6.04 -7.70
CA ILE A 48 2.58 6.29 -7.89
C ILE A 48 2.75 7.38 -8.95
N PRO A 49 3.62 8.39 -8.72
CA PRO A 49 3.93 9.40 -9.72
C PRO A 49 4.53 8.77 -10.99
N VAL A 50 3.98 9.13 -12.16
CA VAL A 50 4.57 8.73 -13.43
C VAL A 50 5.73 9.65 -13.75
N VAL A 51 6.96 9.13 -13.70
CA VAL A 51 8.12 9.84 -14.25
C VAL A 51 8.13 9.59 -15.75
N ARG A 52 7.86 10.62 -16.55
CA ARG A 52 8.19 10.56 -17.99
C ARG A 52 9.71 10.46 -18.09
N GLY A 53 10.21 9.26 -18.40
CA GLY A 53 11.59 9.10 -18.82
C GLY A 53 11.87 10.11 -19.92
N LYS A 54 12.92 10.90 -19.78
CA LYS A 54 13.33 11.89 -20.77
C LYS A 54 13.37 11.16 -22.13
N GLU A 55 12.49 11.54 -23.06
CA GLU A 55 12.63 11.11 -24.45
C GLU A 55 14.02 11.55 -24.88
N GLY A 56 14.89 10.57 -25.11
CA GLY A 56 16.26 10.81 -25.51
C GLY A 56 16.28 11.63 -26.79
N GLY A 57 16.90 12.80 -26.74
CA GLY A 57 17.38 13.55 -27.89
C GLY A 57 18.89 13.40 -28.02
#